data_AF-A0A1I6K0B2-F1
#
_entry.id   AF-A0A1I6K0B2-F1
#
_cell.length_a   1.000
_cell.length_b   1.000
_cell.length_c   1.000
_cell.angle_alpha   90.00
_cell.angle_beta   90.00
_cell.angle_gamma   90.00
#
_symmetry.space_group_name_H-M   'P 1'
#
loop_
_entity.id
_entity.type
_entity.pdbx_description
1 polymer ?
#
loop_
_entity_poly.entity_id
_entity_poly.type
_entity_poly.pdbx_seq_one_letter_code
_entity_poly.pdbx_strand_id
1 'polypeptide(L)'
;MRKKQRICDRLIPAVLIAVFLISSGMFLRDYLSYRQADDEYAALDRYMTADGAGIGPNPEYGEAGGADQAADGNSQKRQENVPSWALPFDVFYEPLHVDLNALSEKNPDFVGVIDIPALEIRYPVVKSHDNEEYLHRTFDGTKNAAGCIFLDKDAPADLSAQNTFVYGHNMKNGSMFGKLKNFRENGTVDRFPYVLLYTLEGTFRYRIFACSEVEASHSIYHGFEDGDGYDAYIRMARNLSAYSMPENDEVDFAKRPKLLSLSTCTGSSHTMRYVVQCALVEKN
;
A
#
# COMPACT_ATOMS: atom_id res chain seq x y z
N MET A 1 -30.93 49.51 27.56
CA MET A 1 -30.26 48.18 27.56
C MET A 1 -30.87 47.17 26.58
N ARG A 2 -32.20 47.07 26.42
CA ARG A 2 -32.88 46.06 25.55
C ARG A 2 -32.53 46.06 24.04
N LYS A 3 -32.13 47.20 23.45
CA LYS A 3 -31.84 47.31 22.00
C LYS A 3 -30.50 46.65 21.60
N LYS A 4 -29.48 46.74 22.47
CA LYS A 4 -28.18 46.06 22.28
C LYS A 4 -28.30 44.54 22.43
N GLN A 5 -29.11 44.06 23.38
CA GLN A 5 -29.43 42.63 23.53
C GLN A 5 -30.03 42.03 22.26
N ARG A 6 -31.07 42.65 21.68
CA ARG A 6 -31.71 42.16 20.43
C ARG A 6 -30.79 42.15 19.20
N ILE A 7 -29.77 43.00 19.19
CA ILE A 7 -28.75 43.03 18.12
C ILE A 7 -27.78 41.87 18.33
N CYS A 8 -27.30 41.65 19.57
CA CYS A 8 -26.50 40.46 19.90
C CYS A 8 -27.26 39.14 19.63
N ASP A 9 -28.56 39.08 19.94
CA ASP A 9 -29.40 37.90 19.75
C ASP A 9 -29.56 37.50 18.26
N ARG A 10 -29.39 38.45 17.33
CA ARG A 10 -29.44 38.19 15.88
C ARG A 10 -28.06 38.08 15.23
N LEU A 11 -27.06 38.78 15.76
CA LEU A 11 -25.70 38.72 15.26
C LEU A 11 -25.04 37.38 15.54
N ILE A 12 -25.23 36.81 16.74
CA ILE A 12 -24.60 35.52 17.10
C ILE A 12 -25.08 34.39 16.17
N PRO A 13 -26.39 34.17 15.94
CA PRO A 13 -26.85 33.17 14.98
C PRO A 13 -26.37 33.44 13.55
N ALA A 14 -26.32 34.70 13.12
CA ALA A 14 -25.85 35.05 11.78
C ALA A 14 -24.35 34.69 11.58
N VAL A 15 -23.52 34.97 12.59
CA VAL A 15 -22.10 34.57 12.58
C VAL A 15 -21.97 33.05 12.60
N LEU A 16 -22.75 32.34 13.42
CA LEU A 16 -22.73 30.87 13.46
C LEU A 16 -23.15 30.24 12.12
N ILE A 17 -24.17 30.79 11.45
CA ILE A 17 -24.59 30.35 10.11
C ILE A 17 -23.47 30.63 9.10
N ALA A 18 -22.84 31.80 9.14
CA ALA A 18 -21.72 32.11 8.25
C ALA A 18 -20.54 31.15 8.45
N VAL A 19 -20.15 30.88 9.71
CA VAL A 19 -19.12 29.90 10.04
C VAL A 19 -19.52 28.50 9.55
N PHE A 20 -20.77 28.09 9.78
CA PHE A 20 -21.27 26.80 9.31
C PHE A 20 -21.22 26.67 7.79
N LEU A 21 -21.62 27.70 7.04
CA LEU A 21 -21.58 27.71 5.58
C LEU A 21 -20.15 27.66 5.05
N ILE A 22 -19.24 28.42 5.65
CA ILE A 22 -17.81 28.40 5.30
C ILE A 22 -17.22 27.01 5.56
N SER A 23 -17.43 26.46 6.77
CA SER A 23 -16.96 25.12 7.13
C SER A 23 -17.55 24.02 6.25
N SER A 24 -18.85 24.10 5.93
CA SER A 24 -19.52 23.16 5.03
C SER A 24 -18.99 23.26 3.61
N GLY A 25 -18.71 24.47 3.12
CA GLY A 25 -18.09 24.70 1.82
C GLY A 25 -16.66 24.16 1.74
N MET A 26 -15.86 24.36 2.79
CA MET A 26 -14.51 23.79 2.90
C MET A 26 -14.56 22.26 2.93
N PHE A 27 -15.43 21.68 3.76
CA PHE A 27 -15.62 20.23 3.83
C PHE A 27 -16.06 19.64 2.49
N LEU A 28 -16.99 20.29 1.79
CA LEU A 28 -17.45 19.83 0.48
C LEU A 28 -16.32 19.87 -0.55
N ARG A 29 -15.51 20.94 -0.57
CA ARG A 29 -14.35 21.05 -1.45
C ARG A 29 -13.35 19.93 -1.19
N ASP A 30 -13.04 19.66 0.07
CA ASP A 30 -12.11 18.59 0.44
C ASP A 30 -12.72 17.23 0.07
N TYR A 31 -13.99 16.97 0.37
CA TYR A 31 -14.66 15.74 -0.05
C TYR A 31 -14.62 15.52 -1.57
N LEU A 32 -14.86 16.56 -2.36
CA LEU A 32 -14.79 16.49 -3.82
C LEU A 32 -13.36 16.24 -4.33
N SER A 33 -12.34 16.79 -3.68
CA SER A 33 -10.95 16.51 -4.05
C SER A 33 -10.57 15.06 -3.75
N TYR A 34 -11.00 14.49 -2.63
CA TYR A 34 -10.79 13.06 -2.35
C TYR A 34 -11.45 12.18 -3.42
N ARG A 35 -12.71 12.47 -3.76
CA ARG A 35 -13.41 11.74 -4.83
C ARG A 35 -12.70 11.84 -6.18
N GLN A 36 -12.16 13.01 -6.51
CA GLN A 36 -11.41 13.19 -7.75
C GLN A 36 -10.18 12.27 -7.82
N ALA A 37 -9.44 12.12 -6.72
CA ALA A 37 -8.31 11.17 -6.67
C ALA A 37 -8.78 9.72 -6.77
N ASP A 38 -9.85 9.35 -6.04
CA ASP A 38 -10.39 7.99 -6.11
C ASP A 38 -10.85 7.65 -7.53
N ASP A 39 -11.52 8.58 -8.23
CA ASP A 39 -11.94 8.42 -9.62
C ASP A 39 -10.73 8.33 -10.57
N GLU A 40 -9.67 9.13 -10.35
CA GLU A 40 -8.43 9.08 -11.14
C GLU A 40 -7.75 7.72 -11.00
N TYR A 41 -7.53 7.24 -9.77
CA TYR A 41 -6.87 5.97 -9.53
C TYR A 41 -7.70 4.77 -10.00
N ALA A 42 -9.02 4.79 -9.82
CA ALA A 42 -9.91 3.77 -10.39
C ALA A 42 -9.84 3.75 -11.92
N ALA A 43 -9.67 4.91 -12.56
CA ALA A 43 -9.48 4.97 -14.01
C ALA A 43 -8.12 4.43 -14.47
N LEU A 44 -7.13 4.26 -13.59
CA LEU A 44 -5.85 3.64 -13.92
C LEU A 44 -5.90 2.11 -13.86
N ASP A 45 -6.88 1.51 -13.18
CA ASP A 45 -7.03 0.04 -13.07
C ASP A 45 -7.15 -0.65 -14.44
N ARG A 46 -7.63 0.06 -15.47
CA ARG A 46 -7.67 -0.46 -16.85
C ARG A 46 -6.30 -0.77 -17.45
N TYR A 47 -5.22 -0.19 -16.90
CA TYR A 47 -3.84 -0.49 -17.28
C TYR A 47 -3.23 -1.58 -16.41
N MET A 48 -3.98 -2.10 -15.44
CA MET A 48 -3.54 -2.96 -14.36
C MET A 48 -4.56 -4.08 -14.17
N THR A 49 -4.73 -4.91 -15.19
CA THR A 49 -5.75 -5.97 -15.21
C THR A 49 -5.15 -7.28 -14.73
N ALA A 50 -5.80 -7.93 -13.77
CA ALA A 50 -5.60 -9.36 -13.56
C ALA A 50 -6.35 -10.07 -14.71
N ASP A 51 -5.70 -10.99 -15.41
CA ASP A 51 -6.36 -11.72 -16.50
C ASP A 51 -7.56 -12.49 -15.93
N GLY A 52 -8.77 -12.05 -16.25
CA GLY A 52 -9.93 -12.92 -16.45
C GLY A 52 -10.36 -13.92 -15.35
N ALA A 53 -10.13 -13.69 -14.05
CA ALA A 53 -10.89 -14.34 -12.99
C ALA A 53 -10.99 -13.38 -11.79
N GLY A 54 -12.13 -12.71 -11.67
CA GLY A 54 -12.30 -11.64 -10.69
C GLY A 54 -12.00 -12.06 -9.26
N ILE A 55 -11.32 -11.19 -8.52
CA ILE A 55 -11.63 -11.00 -7.11
C ILE A 55 -12.99 -10.30 -7.08
N GLY A 56 -14.06 -11.07 -7.29
CA GLY A 56 -15.39 -10.64 -6.90
C GLY A 56 -15.46 -10.57 -5.37
N PRO A 57 -16.35 -9.74 -4.80
CA PRO A 57 -16.56 -9.73 -3.35
C PRO A 57 -16.90 -11.15 -2.89
N ASN A 58 -16.11 -11.63 -1.94
CA ASN A 58 -16.20 -12.96 -1.33
C ASN A 58 -17.66 -13.26 -0.92
N PRO A 59 -18.34 -14.25 -1.51
CA PRO A 59 -19.69 -14.60 -1.10
C PRO A 59 -19.66 -15.45 0.18
N GLU A 60 -20.36 -14.96 1.20
CA GLU A 60 -21.02 -15.71 2.30
C GLU A 60 -20.12 -16.36 3.40
N TYR A 61 -20.39 -16.29 4.72
CA TYR A 61 -21.54 -15.87 5.53
C TYR A 61 -22.92 -16.02 4.87
N GLY A 62 -23.42 -17.26 4.79
CA GLY A 62 -24.72 -17.65 4.24
C GLY A 62 -24.91 -19.17 4.27
N GLU A 63 -26.15 -19.64 4.28
CA GLU A 63 -26.62 -20.90 4.89
C GLU A 63 -26.29 -22.20 4.14
N ALA A 64 -26.02 -23.27 4.90
CA ALA A 64 -25.90 -24.62 4.40
C ALA A 64 -27.28 -25.25 4.11
N GLY A 65 -27.48 -25.67 2.86
CA GLY A 65 -28.62 -26.48 2.44
C GLY A 65 -28.25 -27.49 1.36
N GLY A 66 -28.14 -28.76 1.76
CA GLY A 66 -28.70 -29.91 1.02
C GLY A 66 -27.97 -30.51 -0.19
N ALA A 67 -27.15 -31.54 0.09
CA ALA A 67 -27.15 -32.90 -0.48
C ALA A 67 -26.81 -33.24 -1.96
N ASP A 68 -25.88 -34.21 -2.07
CA ASP A 68 -25.78 -35.39 -2.97
C ASP A 68 -25.79 -35.20 -4.52
N GLN A 69 -25.03 -35.91 -5.37
CA GLN A 69 -24.26 -37.16 -5.28
C GLN A 69 -23.42 -37.37 -6.56
N ALA A 70 -22.24 -38.04 -6.42
CA ALA A 70 -21.60 -39.09 -7.27
C ALA A 70 -21.46 -38.92 -8.81
N ALA A 71 -20.43 -39.41 -9.52
CA ALA A 71 -19.18 -40.16 -9.28
C ALA A 71 -18.39 -40.28 -10.62
N ASP A 72 -17.21 -40.91 -10.54
CA ASP A 72 -16.29 -41.45 -11.58
C ASP A 72 -15.33 -40.44 -12.25
N GLY A 73 -14.00 -40.57 -12.21
CA GLY A 73 -13.10 -41.61 -11.70
C GLY A 73 -12.01 -41.93 -12.73
N ASN A 74 -10.81 -41.32 -12.64
CA ASN A 74 -9.55 -42.00 -13.02
C ASN A 74 -8.27 -41.27 -12.50
N SER A 75 -7.58 -41.96 -11.59
CA SER A 75 -6.13 -42.08 -11.34
C SER A 75 -5.14 -41.04 -11.88
N GLN A 76 -4.69 -40.14 -11.00
CA GLN A 76 -3.36 -39.52 -11.04
C GLN A 76 -2.78 -39.48 -9.63
N LYS A 77 -1.45 -39.58 -9.52
CA LYS A 77 -0.66 -39.65 -8.26
C LYS A 77 -1.24 -38.75 -7.17
N ARG A 78 -1.39 -39.34 -5.97
CA ARG A 78 -1.92 -38.75 -4.74
C ARG A 78 -1.07 -37.53 -4.32
N GLN A 79 -1.37 -36.37 -4.91
CA GLN A 79 -1.20 -35.08 -4.25
C GLN A 79 -2.08 -35.16 -3.01
N GLU A 80 -1.52 -34.93 -1.83
CA GLU A 80 -2.33 -34.77 -0.62
C GLU A 80 -3.41 -33.75 -0.93
N ASN A 81 -4.67 -34.13 -0.74
CA ASN A 81 -5.83 -33.32 -1.08
C ASN A 81 -5.96 -32.20 -0.04
N VAL A 82 -5.02 -31.25 -0.07
CA VAL A 82 -5.07 -30.03 0.72
C VAL A 82 -6.18 -29.20 0.08
N PRO A 83 -7.26 -28.88 0.82
CA PRO A 83 -8.32 -28.05 0.27
C PRO A 83 -7.74 -26.73 -0.23
N SER A 84 -8.26 -26.17 -1.31
CA SER A 84 -7.77 -24.89 -1.84
C SER A 84 -7.82 -23.75 -0.81
N TRP A 85 -8.75 -23.81 0.16
CA TRP A 85 -8.82 -22.86 1.28
C TRP A 85 -7.69 -23.01 2.31
N ALA A 86 -7.00 -24.15 2.33
CA ALA A 86 -5.91 -24.46 3.24
C ALA A 86 -4.52 -24.21 2.63
N LEU A 87 -4.46 -23.89 1.33
CA LEU A 87 -3.24 -23.42 0.67
C LEU A 87 -3.13 -21.89 0.82
N PRO A 88 -1.92 -21.36 1.01
CA PRO A 88 -1.73 -19.92 1.05
C PRO A 88 -2.12 -19.30 -0.30
N PHE A 89 -2.70 -18.09 -0.26
CA PHE A 89 -3.28 -17.43 -1.45
C PHE A 89 -2.21 -17.10 -2.50
N ASP A 90 -0.94 -17.07 -2.11
CA ASP A 90 0.20 -16.90 -3.00
C ASP A 90 0.37 -17.99 -4.05
N VAL A 91 -0.06 -19.22 -3.76
CA VAL A 91 0.01 -20.35 -4.70
C VAL A 91 -0.89 -20.15 -5.92
N PHE A 92 -1.97 -19.37 -5.78
CA PHE A 92 -2.97 -19.15 -6.83
C PHE A 92 -2.95 -17.72 -7.38
N TYR A 93 -1.96 -16.91 -6.99
CA TYR A 93 -1.90 -15.53 -7.45
C TYR A 93 -1.39 -15.45 -8.88
N GLU A 94 -2.25 -15.01 -9.79
CA GLU A 94 -1.85 -14.69 -11.14
C GLU A 94 -1.20 -13.30 -11.18
N PRO A 95 0.03 -13.17 -11.70
CA PRO A 95 0.67 -11.88 -11.87
C PRO A 95 -0.19 -10.91 -12.67
N LEU A 96 -0.13 -9.65 -12.27
CA LEU A 96 -0.85 -8.56 -12.90
C LEU A 96 -0.36 -8.34 -14.34
N HIS A 97 -1.27 -8.22 -15.30
CA HIS A 97 -0.93 -7.70 -16.62
C HIS A 97 -0.95 -6.17 -16.57
N VAL A 98 0.23 -5.55 -16.67
CA VAL A 98 0.39 -4.09 -16.58
C VAL A 98 0.85 -3.51 -17.91
N ASP A 99 0.11 -2.53 -18.43
CA ASP A 99 0.56 -1.71 -19.57
C ASP A 99 1.51 -0.60 -19.08
N LEU A 100 2.76 -1.00 -18.82
CA LEU A 100 3.79 -0.11 -18.29
C LEU A 100 4.15 1.01 -19.26
N ASN A 101 4.05 0.78 -20.56
CA ASN A 101 4.35 1.79 -21.58
C ASN A 101 3.29 2.91 -21.55
N ALA A 102 2.00 2.55 -21.51
CA ALA A 102 0.94 3.55 -21.42
C ALA A 102 1.01 4.39 -20.14
N LEU A 103 1.39 3.78 -19.01
CA LEU A 103 1.61 4.52 -17.75
C LEU A 103 2.84 5.44 -17.83
N SER A 104 3.94 4.98 -18.44
CA SER A 104 5.13 5.79 -18.65
C SER A 104 4.88 7.00 -19.57
N GLU A 105 4.03 6.86 -20.58
CA GLU A 105 3.63 7.98 -21.45
C GLU A 105 2.79 9.04 -20.72
N LYS A 106 2.02 8.63 -19.70
CA LYS A 106 1.17 9.53 -18.91
C LYS A 106 1.95 10.38 -17.93
N ASN A 107 2.95 9.81 -17.26
CA ASN A 107 3.79 10.52 -16.31
C ASN A 107 5.27 10.17 -16.52
N PRO A 108 6.14 11.15 -16.88
CA PRO A 108 7.56 10.91 -17.10
C PRO A 108 8.33 10.51 -15.83
N ASP A 109 7.79 10.79 -14.63
CA ASP A 109 8.35 10.34 -13.36
C ASP A 109 7.93 8.91 -13.00
N PHE A 110 7.15 8.22 -13.83
CA PHE A 110 6.71 6.85 -13.56
C PHE A 110 7.88 5.87 -13.46
N VAL A 111 7.87 5.05 -12.40
CA VAL A 111 8.88 4.00 -12.12
C VAL A 111 8.29 2.60 -12.33
N GLY A 112 7.04 2.40 -11.94
CA GLY A 112 6.41 1.09 -11.98
C GLY A 112 5.07 1.04 -11.27
N VAL A 113 4.51 -0.15 -11.11
CA VAL A 113 3.26 -0.39 -10.35
C VAL A 113 3.58 -1.24 -9.13
N ILE A 114 3.21 -0.76 -7.95
CA ILE A 114 3.26 -1.55 -6.71
C ILE A 114 1.93 -2.27 -6.52
N ASP A 115 2.00 -3.52 -6.12
CA ASP A 115 0.85 -4.39 -5.89
C ASP A 115 1.10 -5.20 -4.60
N ILE A 116 0.15 -5.09 -3.66
CA ILE A 116 0.18 -5.76 -2.35
C ILE A 116 -1.13 -6.53 -2.22
N PRO A 117 -1.21 -7.76 -2.75
CA PRO A 117 -2.46 -8.51 -2.85
C PRO A 117 -3.15 -8.74 -1.52
N ALA A 118 -2.39 -9.00 -0.44
CA ALA A 118 -2.93 -9.19 0.91
C ALA A 118 -3.77 -8.00 1.42
N LEU A 119 -3.55 -6.80 0.89
CA LEU A 119 -4.23 -5.58 1.28
C LEU A 119 -5.07 -4.95 0.16
N GLU A 120 -5.10 -5.57 -1.03
CA GLU A 120 -5.74 -4.98 -2.22
C GLU A 120 -5.25 -3.54 -2.44
N ILE A 121 -3.93 -3.33 -2.32
CA ILE A 121 -3.27 -2.06 -2.63
C ILE A 121 -2.63 -2.23 -3.99
N ARG A 122 -3.00 -1.37 -4.93
CA ARG A 122 -2.40 -1.33 -6.26
C ARG A 122 -2.34 0.10 -6.76
N TYR A 123 -1.14 0.59 -7.01
CA TYR A 123 -0.93 1.99 -7.41
C TYR A 123 0.29 2.14 -8.31
N PRO A 124 0.28 3.12 -9.24
CA PRO A 124 1.51 3.56 -9.88
C PRO A 124 2.46 4.16 -8.83
N VAL A 125 3.75 3.95 -9.05
CA VAL A 125 4.85 4.49 -8.27
C VAL A 125 5.59 5.48 -9.14
N VAL A 126 5.82 6.68 -8.62
CA VAL A 126 6.59 7.73 -9.28
C VAL A 126 7.90 8.01 -8.56
N LYS A 127 8.89 8.53 -9.27
CA LYS A 127 10.14 9.00 -8.70
C LYS A 127 9.96 10.41 -8.15
N SER A 128 10.13 10.58 -6.85
CA SER A 128 10.12 11.93 -6.27
C SER A 128 11.45 12.65 -6.50
N HIS A 129 11.38 13.98 -6.67
CA HIS A 129 12.55 14.85 -6.76
C HIS A 129 12.93 15.47 -5.41
N ASP A 130 11.97 15.62 -4.49
CA ASP A 130 12.14 16.35 -3.23
C ASP A 130 11.47 15.69 -2.00
N ASN A 131 10.80 14.55 -2.17
CA ASN A 131 9.95 13.87 -1.18
C ASN A 131 8.72 14.66 -0.70
N GLU A 132 8.37 15.78 -1.35
CA GLU A 132 7.27 16.67 -0.96
C GLU A 132 6.22 16.83 -2.07
N GLU A 133 6.63 16.92 -3.33
CA GLU A 133 5.73 17.18 -4.46
C GLU A 133 4.58 16.15 -4.54
N TYR A 134 4.92 14.88 -4.48
CA TYR A 134 3.97 13.77 -4.61
C TYR A 134 3.20 13.44 -3.32
N LEU A 135 3.43 14.17 -2.23
CA LEU A 135 2.50 14.20 -1.09
C LEU A 135 1.24 14.98 -1.44
N HIS A 136 1.33 15.95 -2.35
CA HIS A 136 0.23 16.86 -2.65
C HIS A 136 -0.17 16.86 -4.13
N ARG A 137 0.24 15.82 -4.86
CA ARG A 137 0.02 15.66 -6.28
C ARG A 137 -0.31 14.21 -6.64
N THR A 138 -1.33 14.01 -7.47
CA THR A 138 -1.73 12.69 -8.00
C THR A 138 -0.80 12.23 -9.12
N PHE A 139 -1.05 11.04 -9.65
CA PHE A 139 -0.29 10.47 -10.76
C PHE A 139 -0.37 11.31 -12.04
N ASP A 140 -1.55 11.81 -12.41
CA ASP A 140 -1.72 12.70 -13.58
C ASP A 140 -1.20 14.13 -13.31
N GLY A 141 -0.59 14.38 -12.14
CA GLY A 141 0.02 15.66 -11.80
C GLY A 141 -0.95 16.68 -11.18
N THR A 142 -2.16 16.26 -10.80
CA THR A 142 -3.18 17.15 -10.23
C THR A 142 -2.94 17.40 -8.75
N LYS A 143 -3.08 18.65 -8.26
CA LYS A 143 -2.96 18.95 -6.83
C LYS A 143 -4.06 18.26 -6.03
N ASN A 144 -3.67 17.39 -5.11
CA ASN A 144 -4.61 16.60 -4.31
C ASN A 144 -3.98 16.15 -2.98
N ALA A 145 -4.78 16.14 -1.91
CA ALA A 145 -4.33 15.70 -0.59
C ALA A 145 -4.09 14.19 -0.48
N ALA A 146 -4.62 13.38 -1.40
CA ALA A 146 -4.35 11.95 -1.46
C ALA A 146 -2.92 11.63 -1.93
N GLY A 147 -2.29 12.55 -2.67
CA GLY A 147 -0.94 12.39 -3.19
C GLY A 147 -0.81 11.21 -4.18
N CYS A 148 0.40 10.69 -4.28
CA CYS A 148 0.79 9.53 -5.08
C CYS A 148 1.65 8.58 -4.24
N ILE A 149 1.82 7.33 -4.69
CA ILE A 149 2.86 6.46 -4.15
C ILE A 149 4.17 6.84 -4.82
N PHE A 150 5.22 7.13 -4.05
CA PHE A 150 6.46 7.63 -4.62
C PHE A 150 7.71 7.00 -4.01
N LEU A 151 8.73 6.86 -4.86
CA LEU A 151 10.08 6.47 -4.49
C LEU A 151 10.80 7.64 -3.84
N ASP A 152 11.61 7.35 -2.81
CA ASP A 152 12.47 8.33 -2.16
C ASP A 152 13.36 9.07 -3.18
N LYS A 153 13.55 10.37 -3.00
CA LYS A 153 14.37 11.23 -3.87
C LYS A 153 15.83 10.76 -4.03
N ASP A 154 16.39 10.10 -3.02
CA ASP A 154 17.78 9.63 -3.05
C ASP A 154 17.90 8.19 -3.58
N ALA A 155 16.79 7.46 -3.72
CA ALA A 155 16.79 6.11 -4.27
C ALA A 155 16.96 6.12 -5.81
N PRO A 156 17.84 5.30 -6.40
CA PRO A 156 17.98 5.24 -7.84
C PRO A 156 16.72 4.62 -8.48
N ALA A 157 16.29 5.17 -9.63
CA ALA A 157 15.04 4.76 -10.28
C ALA A 157 15.05 3.31 -10.80
N ASP A 158 16.24 2.75 -11.04
CA ASP A 158 16.47 1.34 -11.40
C ASP A 158 16.40 0.39 -10.18
N LEU A 159 16.02 0.91 -9.01
CA LEU A 159 15.91 0.16 -7.75
C LEU A 159 17.22 -0.52 -7.35
N SER A 160 18.36 0.03 -7.79
CA SER A 160 19.66 -0.58 -7.55
C SER A 160 20.16 -0.45 -6.10
N ALA A 161 19.56 0.44 -5.29
CA ALA A 161 19.92 0.63 -3.89
C ALA A 161 19.72 -0.62 -3.04
N GLN A 162 20.52 -0.73 -1.97
CA GLN A 162 20.43 -1.86 -1.04
C GLN A 162 19.15 -1.82 -0.20
N ASN A 163 18.60 -0.64 0.07
CA ASN A 163 17.27 -0.47 0.62
C ASN A 163 16.58 0.70 -0.08
N THR A 164 15.46 0.40 -0.71
CA THR A 164 14.67 1.38 -1.47
C THR A 164 13.42 1.74 -0.68
N PHE A 165 13.22 3.02 -0.39
CA PHE A 165 12.04 3.50 0.30
C PHE A 165 10.95 3.93 -0.67
N VAL A 166 9.73 3.46 -0.41
CA VAL A 166 8.51 3.87 -1.11
C VAL A 166 7.55 4.44 -0.07
N TYR A 167 7.03 5.63 -0.36
CA TYR A 167 6.13 6.35 0.53
C TYR A 167 4.74 6.48 -0.06
N GLY A 168 3.76 6.57 0.83
CA GLY A 168 2.36 6.82 0.47
C GLY A 168 1.56 7.31 1.66
N HIS A 169 0.47 8.02 1.44
CA HIS A 169 -0.30 8.56 2.56
C HIS A 169 -1.01 7.50 3.40
N ASN A 170 -1.07 7.74 4.73
CA ASN A 170 -1.91 6.96 5.65
C ASN A 170 -3.36 7.45 5.63
N MET A 171 -4.07 7.18 4.53
CA MET A 171 -5.41 7.72 4.34
C MET A 171 -6.44 7.04 5.27
N LYS A 172 -7.35 7.84 5.84
CA LYS A 172 -8.39 7.33 6.76
C LYS A 172 -9.43 6.44 6.07
N ASN A 173 -9.68 6.66 4.78
CA ASN A 173 -10.54 5.81 3.95
C ASN A 173 -9.84 4.51 3.50
N GLY A 174 -8.55 4.31 3.83
CA GLY A 174 -7.79 3.13 3.47
C GLY A 174 -7.13 3.18 2.07
N SER A 175 -7.30 4.25 1.29
CA SER A 175 -6.57 4.40 0.04
C SER A 175 -5.06 4.61 0.27
N MET A 176 -4.28 4.55 -0.81
CA MET A 176 -2.82 4.66 -0.78
C MET A 176 -2.21 3.60 0.16
N PHE A 177 -1.42 4.01 1.15
CA PHE A 177 -0.85 3.12 2.17
C PHE A 177 -1.67 3.10 3.47
N GLY A 178 -2.90 3.63 3.47
CA GLY A 178 -3.79 3.65 4.63
C GLY A 178 -4.14 2.28 5.20
N LYS A 179 -4.06 1.23 4.37
CA LYS A 179 -4.27 -0.18 4.75
C LYS A 179 -3.01 -0.89 5.26
N LEU A 180 -1.79 -0.33 5.15
CA LEU A 180 -0.57 -1.03 5.60
C LEU A 180 -0.63 -1.44 7.07
N LYS A 181 -1.26 -0.60 7.91
CA LYS A 181 -1.49 -0.88 9.33
C LYS A 181 -2.26 -2.19 9.62
N ASN A 182 -2.99 -2.72 8.64
CA ASN A 182 -3.74 -3.96 8.79
C ASN A 182 -2.82 -5.20 8.82
N PHE A 183 -1.54 -5.06 8.47
CA PHE A 183 -0.54 -6.14 8.66
C PHE A 183 -0.23 -6.45 10.12
N ARG A 184 -0.67 -5.63 11.07
CA ARG A 184 -0.62 -5.96 12.50
C ARG A 184 -1.63 -7.04 12.90
N GLU A 185 -2.63 -7.28 12.07
CA GLU A 185 -3.65 -8.30 12.32
C GLU A 185 -3.07 -9.68 11.99
N ASN A 186 -3.19 -10.61 12.94
CA ASN A 186 -2.67 -11.97 12.79
C ASN A 186 -3.21 -12.62 11.51
N GLY A 187 -2.33 -13.20 10.70
CA GLY A 187 -2.69 -13.91 9.48
C GLY A 187 -2.82 -13.06 8.22
N THR A 188 -2.86 -11.71 8.31
CA THR A 188 -2.99 -10.86 7.11
C THR A 188 -1.78 -10.99 6.19
N VAL A 189 -0.56 -10.94 6.75
CA VAL A 189 0.68 -11.16 5.98
C VAL A 189 0.73 -12.59 5.44
N ASP A 190 0.32 -13.57 6.25
CA ASP A 190 0.44 -14.99 5.90
C ASP A 190 -0.47 -15.43 4.75
N ARG A 191 -1.53 -14.65 4.44
CA ARG A 191 -2.35 -14.88 3.25
C ARG A 191 -1.54 -14.73 1.97
N PHE A 192 -0.80 -13.63 1.85
CA PHE A 192 0.05 -13.34 0.69
C PHE A 192 1.26 -12.53 1.16
N PRO A 193 2.38 -13.20 1.46
CA PRO A 193 3.51 -12.56 2.12
C PRO A 193 4.41 -11.72 1.21
N TYR A 194 3.92 -11.32 0.03
CA TYR A 194 4.71 -10.62 -0.97
C TYR A 194 4.18 -9.23 -1.33
N VAL A 195 5.13 -8.39 -1.71
CA VAL A 195 4.93 -7.13 -2.43
C VAL A 195 5.52 -7.30 -3.82
N LEU A 196 4.75 -6.96 -4.85
CA LEU A 196 5.17 -7.04 -6.24
C LEU A 196 5.38 -5.62 -6.77
N LEU A 197 6.46 -5.43 -7.53
CA LEU A 197 6.78 -4.17 -8.18
C LEU A 197 7.05 -4.44 -9.66
N TYR A 198 6.11 -4.03 -10.51
CA TYR A 198 6.18 -4.18 -11.96
C TYR A 198 6.85 -2.95 -12.56
N THR A 199 8.00 -3.12 -13.21
CA THR A 199 8.76 -2.03 -13.83
C THR A 199 9.07 -2.35 -15.28
N LEU A 200 9.51 -1.36 -16.05
CA LEU A 200 9.98 -1.57 -17.42
C LEU A 200 11.19 -2.52 -17.52
N GLU A 201 11.94 -2.70 -16.42
CA GLU A 201 13.08 -3.61 -16.38
C GLU A 201 12.72 -5.06 -16.00
N GLY A 202 11.48 -5.28 -15.55
CA GLY A 202 11.04 -6.57 -15.02
C GLY A 202 10.19 -6.45 -13.77
N THR A 203 9.76 -7.61 -13.29
CA THR A 203 8.91 -7.75 -12.11
C THR A 203 9.75 -8.18 -10.92
N PHE A 204 9.71 -7.39 -9.86
CA PHE A 204 10.42 -7.68 -8.61
C PHE A 204 9.43 -8.19 -7.57
N ARG A 205 9.71 -9.37 -7.01
CA ARG A 205 8.94 -9.95 -5.91
C ARG A 205 9.73 -9.81 -4.61
N TYR A 206 9.11 -9.16 -3.62
CA TYR A 206 9.71 -8.94 -2.31
C TYR A 206 8.91 -9.66 -1.23
N ARG A 207 9.59 -10.46 -0.40
CA ARG A 207 9.02 -11.14 0.76
C ARG A 207 9.03 -10.23 1.98
N ILE A 208 7.86 -9.98 2.56
CA ILE A 208 7.72 -9.19 3.79
C ILE A 208 8.42 -9.91 4.93
N PHE A 209 9.28 -9.24 5.71
CA PHE A 209 9.93 -9.86 6.87
C PHE A 209 9.73 -9.09 8.18
N ALA A 210 9.29 -7.82 8.10
CA ALA A 210 9.00 -7.01 9.28
C ALA A 210 7.90 -5.97 9.01
N CYS A 211 7.05 -5.75 10.01
CA CYS A 211 5.98 -4.75 10.02
C CYS A 211 5.98 -4.03 11.37
N SER A 212 6.23 -2.73 11.39
CA SER A 212 6.41 -1.95 12.63
C SER A 212 5.73 -0.57 12.58
N GLU A 213 5.47 0.00 13.75
CA GLU A 213 5.02 1.38 13.90
C GLU A 213 6.11 2.17 14.63
N VAL A 214 6.63 3.21 13.99
CA VAL A 214 7.83 3.95 14.44
C VAL A 214 7.66 5.45 14.26
N GLU A 215 8.44 6.24 14.98
CA GLU A 215 8.49 7.68 14.74
C GLU A 215 9.15 8.02 13.40
N ALA A 216 8.76 9.14 12.79
CA ALA A 216 9.34 9.63 11.54
C ALA A 216 10.85 9.91 11.62
N SER A 217 11.38 10.15 12.81
CA SER A 217 12.79 10.38 13.12
C SER A 217 13.55 9.10 13.51
N HIS A 218 12.90 7.94 13.49
CA HIS A 218 13.53 6.69 13.92
C HIS A 218 14.69 6.30 13.00
N SER A 219 15.73 5.66 13.56
CA SER A 219 16.91 5.19 12.82
C SER A 219 16.63 4.15 11.73
N ILE A 220 15.37 3.71 11.56
CA ILE A 220 14.97 2.78 10.51
C ILE A 220 15.11 3.40 9.11
N TYR A 221 15.14 4.74 9.04
CA TYR A 221 15.31 5.51 7.80
C TYR A 221 16.77 5.86 7.50
N HIS A 222 17.73 5.53 8.38
CA HIS A 222 19.12 5.98 8.23
C HIS A 222 19.96 5.14 7.24
N GLY A 223 19.38 4.11 6.60
CA GLY A 223 20.10 3.22 5.69
C GLY A 223 21.24 2.45 6.37
N PHE A 224 22.16 1.92 5.56
CA PHE A 224 23.37 1.22 5.99
C PHE A 224 24.41 1.25 4.87
N GLU A 225 25.70 1.22 5.22
CA GLU A 225 26.80 1.38 4.26
C GLU A 225 27.54 0.08 3.95
N ASP A 226 27.56 -0.86 4.89
CA ASP A 226 28.32 -2.10 4.78
C ASP A 226 27.52 -3.34 5.22
N GLY A 227 28.20 -4.48 5.21
CA GLY A 227 27.62 -5.76 5.57
C GLY A 227 27.15 -5.85 7.01
N ASP A 228 27.95 -5.36 7.94
CA ASP A 228 27.63 -5.40 9.37
C ASP A 228 26.44 -4.47 9.68
N GLY A 229 26.38 -3.32 9.00
CA GLY A 229 25.26 -2.40 8.99
C GLY A 229 23.98 -3.02 8.44
N TYR A 230 24.06 -3.76 7.34
CA TYR A 230 22.91 -4.54 6.81
C TYR A 230 22.40 -5.54 7.86
N ASP A 231 23.30 -6.32 8.44
CA ASP A 231 22.91 -7.35 9.41
C ASP A 231 22.32 -6.73 10.68
N ALA A 232 22.84 -5.57 11.11
CA ALA A 232 22.28 -4.78 12.21
C ALA A 232 20.90 -4.21 11.85
N TYR A 233 20.71 -3.75 10.62
CA TYR A 233 19.44 -3.24 10.13
C TYR A 233 18.35 -4.31 10.16
N ILE A 234 18.64 -5.52 9.67
CA ILE A 234 17.69 -6.65 9.72
C ILE A 234 17.32 -7.02 11.15
N ARG A 235 18.30 -7.07 12.07
CA ARG A 235 18.03 -7.34 13.50
C ARG A 235 17.13 -6.26 14.11
N MET A 236 17.42 -4.98 13.84
CA MET A 236 16.59 -3.87 14.32
C MET A 236 15.16 -3.98 13.78
N ALA A 237 14.99 -4.17 12.47
CA ALA A 237 13.71 -4.31 11.81
C ALA A 237 12.87 -5.45 12.40
N ARG A 238 13.46 -6.64 12.56
CA ARG A 238 12.79 -7.81 13.15
C ARG A 238 12.42 -7.60 14.62
N ASN A 239 13.28 -6.96 15.40
CA ASN A 239 13.02 -6.69 16.82
C ASN A 239 11.87 -5.69 17.03
N LEU A 240 11.70 -4.75 16.11
CA LEU A 240 10.59 -3.78 16.13
C LEU A 240 9.29 -4.36 15.57
N SER A 241 9.37 -5.47 14.85
CA SER A 241 8.26 -6.02 14.09
C SER A 241 7.18 -6.62 15.00
N ALA A 242 5.92 -6.28 14.71
CA ALA A 242 4.76 -6.99 15.24
C ALA A 242 4.49 -8.31 14.48
N TYR A 243 5.08 -8.48 13.29
CA TYR A 243 5.02 -9.70 12.49
C TYR A 243 6.24 -10.58 12.74
N SER A 244 6.04 -11.87 12.96
CA SER A 244 7.12 -12.86 13.05
C SER A 244 7.18 -13.67 11.76
N MET A 245 8.23 -13.46 10.96
CA MET A 245 8.50 -14.28 9.78
C MET A 245 8.78 -15.74 10.19
N PRO A 246 8.26 -16.76 9.47
CA PRO A 246 8.58 -18.16 9.72
C PRO A 246 10.08 -18.46 9.65
N GLU A 247 10.55 -19.44 10.43
CA GLU A 247 11.99 -19.81 10.47
C GLU A 247 12.49 -20.44 9.15
N ASN A 248 11.62 -21.18 8.44
CA ASN A 248 11.95 -21.88 7.20
C ASN A 248 11.43 -21.13 5.96
N ASP A 249 11.66 -19.83 5.91
CA ASP A 249 11.27 -18.98 4.78
C ASP A 249 12.25 -19.05 3.60
N GLU A 250 11.88 -18.52 2.44
CA GLU A 250 12.72 -18.56 1.23
C GLU A 250 13.86 -17.53 1.25
N VAL A 251 13.81 -16.53 2.15
CA VAL A 251 14.78 -15.45 2.20
C VAL A 251 16.07 -15.86 2.92
N ASP A 252 17.15 -15.94 2.16
CA ASP A 252 18.51 -16.11 2.70
C ASP A 252 19.17 -14.75 2.98
N PHE A 253 19.05 -14.26 4.22
CA PHE A 253 19.64 -12.99 4.64
C PHE A 253 21.18 -12.98 4.63
N ALA A 254 21.85 -14.15 4.62
CA ALA A 254 23.31 -14.20 4.52
C ALA A 254 23.80 -13.75 3.13
N LYS A 255 22.94 -13.87 2.10
CA LYS A 255 23.19 -13.32 0.75
C LYS A 255 22.94 -11.82 0.64
N ARG A 256 22.40 -11.20 1.70
CA ARG A 256 22.06 -9.77 1.78
C ARG A 256 21.22 -9.29 0.58
N PRO A 257 20.03 -9.88 0.37
CA PRO A 257 19.13 -9.46 -0.70
C PRO A 257 18.80 -7.96 -0.58
N LYS A 258 18.52 -7.32 -1.72
CA LYS A 258 18.07 -5.91 -1.72
C LYS A 258 16.74 -5.79 -0.98
N LEU A 259 16.56 -4.68 -0.29
CA LEU A 259 15.39 -4.41 0.53
C LEU A 259 14.47 -3.39 -0.14
N LEU A 260 13.18 -3.53 0.14
CA LEU A 260 12.13 -2.56 -0.17
C LEU A 260 11.42 -2.21 1.13
N SER A 261 11.39 -0.92 1.47
CA SER A 261 10.75 -0.41 2.67
C SER A 261 9.56 0.46 2.28
N LEU A 262 8.35 0.02 2.63
CA LEU A 262 7.13 0.78 2.44
C LEU A 262 6.86 1.57 3.72
N SER A 263 6.66 2.88 3.60
CA SER A 263 6.38 3.72 4.77
C SER A 263 5.18 4.61 4.52
N THR A 264 4.26 4.65 5.48
CA THR A 264 3.22 5.66 5.44
C THR A 264 3.83 7.04 5.69
N CYS A 265 3.67 7.97 4.76
CA CYS A 265 3.94 9.37 5.01
C CYS A 265 2.71 10.03 5.63
N THR A 266 2.91 10.63 6.79
CA THR A 266 1.92 11.49 7.43
C THR A 266 2.38 12.94 7.31
N GLY A 267 1.45 13.85 7.02
CA GLY A 267 1.71 15.28 7.12
C GLY A 267 2.19 15.66 8.52
N SER A 268 2.71 16.88 8.66
CA SER A 268 3.45 17.43 9.80
C SER A 268 2.82 17.31 11.21
N SER A 269 1.59 16.79 11.34
CA SER A 269 0.87 16.63 12.62
C SER A 269 0.90 15.22 13.21
N HIS A 270 1.37 14.19 12.50
CA HIS A 270 1.49 12.83 13.05
C HIS A 270 2.95 12.37 13.03
N THR A 271 3.43 11.94 14.19
CA THR A 271 4.82 11.50 14.39
C THR A 271 5.01 10.03 14.06
N MET A 272 3.97 9.20 14.19
CA MET A 272 4.04 7.76 13.95
C MET A 272 3.78 7.40 12.49
N ARG A 273 4.58 6.48 11.97
CA ARG A 273 4.49 5.92 10.63
C ARG A 273 4.47 4.40 10.72
N TYR A 274 3.65 3.78 9.88
CA TYR A 274 3.67 2.33 9.70
C TYR A 274 4.68 1.97 8.61
N VAL A 275 5.59 1.05 8.92
CA VAL A 275 6.71 0.66 8.05
C VAL A 275 6.65 -0.86 7.82
N VAL A 276 6.70 -1.25 6.55
CA VAL A 276 6.74 -2.65 6.11
C VAL A 276 8.05 -2.84 5.36
N GLN A 277 8.85 -3.81 5.81
CA GLN A 277 10.15 -4.10 5.22
C GLN A 277 10.12 -5.45 4.55
N CYS A 278 10.62 -5.48 3.32
CA CYS A 278 10.57 -6.63 2.44
C CYS A 278 11.97 -6.90 1.86
N ALA A 279 12.27 -8.17 1.58
CA ALA A 279 13.52 -8.61 0.99
C ALA A 279 13.27 -9.18 -0.41
N LEU A 280 14.10 -8.83 -1.38
CA LEU A 280 14.00 -9.31 -2.75
C LEU A 280 14.23 -10.82 -2.81
N VAL A 281 13.27 -11.55 -3.40
CA VAL A 281 13.36 -13.00 -3.59
C VAL A 281 13.50 -13.39 -5.06
N GLU A 282 12.93 -12.59 -5.97
CA GLU A 282 12.90 -12.89 -7.40
C GLU A 282 12.86 -11.60 -8.23
N LYS A 283 13.60 -11.59 -9.34
CA LYS A 283 13.52 -10.58 -10.41
C LYS A 283 13.34 -11.33 -11.73
N ASN A 284 12.18 -11.15 -12.36
CA ASN A 284 11.81 -11.75 -13.64
C ASN A 284 11.85 -10.73 -14.77
#